data_AF-E0XNX4-F1
#
_entry.id   AF-E0XNX4-F1
#
_cell.length_a   1.000
_cell.length_b   1.000
_cell.length_c   1.000
_cell.angle_alpha   90.00
_cell.angle_beta   90.00
_cell.angle_gamma   90.00
#
_symmetry.space_group_name_H-M   'P 1'
#
loop_
_entity.id
_entity.type
_entity.pdbx_description
1 polymer ?
#
loop_
_entity_poly.entity_id
_entity_poly.type
_entity_poly.pdbx_seq_one_letter_code
_entity_poly.pdbx_strand_id
1 'polypeptide(L)'
;MLSADDSLEADALALERSFLIALAKGQIDSLVQPFENLFLRAGDASRRDALPSSTMKIVRSVAAQVGAVSSALVSMDMARSEIVEEARAHAARCLRNTPLALASPSQPSTDDSASFAPYRRWFLDNFSNPYPSASD
;
A
#
# COMPACT_ATOMS: atom_id res chain seq x y z
N MET A 1 37.12 21.29 24.25
CA MET A 1 36.58 19.92 24.12
C MET A 1 35.14 19.98 24.60
N LEU A 2 34.15 19.88 23.71
CA LEU A 2 32.75 19.78 24.11
C LEU A 2 32.58 18.49 24.90
N SER A 3 31.83 18.53 26.01
CA SER A 3 31.58 17.32 26.81
C SER A 3 30.92 16.28 25.90
N ALA A 4 31.29 15.00 26.05
CA ALA A 4 30.66 13.91 25.30
C ALA A 4 29.13 13.88 25.50
N ASP A 5 28.66 14.46 26.60
CA ASP A 5 27.26 14.62 26.99
C ASP A 5 26.49 15.56 26.06
N ASP A 6 27.05 16.74 25.78
CA ASP A 6 26.43 17.75 24.90
C ASP A 6 26.30 17.21 23.47
N SER A 7 27.24 16.34 23.07
CA SER A 7 27.20 15.67 21.78
C SER A 7 26.07 14.63 21.70
N LEU A 8 25.86 13.82 22.73
CA LEU A 8 24.83 12.77 22.67
C LEU A 8 23.41 13.35 22.75
N GLU A 9 23.22 14.40 23.54
CA GLU A 9 21.95 15.13 23.60
C GLU A 9 21.61 15.77 22.24
N ALA A 10 22.58 16.47 21.64
CA ALA A 10 22.41 17.06 20.32
C ALA A 10 22.11 15.99 19.25
N ASP A 11 22.79 14.85 19.29
CA ASP A 11 22.57 13.74 18.37
C ASP A 11 21.17 13.13 18.54
N ALA A 12 20.66 13.00 19.77
CA ALA A 12 19.31 12.48 20.03
C ALA A 12 18.22 13.41 19.47
N LEU A 13 18.36 14.72 19.67
CA LEU A 13 17.43 15.72 19.14
C LEU A 13 17.52 15.82 17.60
N ALA A 14 18.72 15.71 17.03
CA ALA A 14 18.91 15.68 15.58
C ALA A 14 18.28 14.42 14.95
N LEU A 15 18.38 13.29 15.64
CA LEU A 15 17.77 12.03 15.22
C LEU A 15 16.24 12.11 15.25
N GLU A 16 15.64 12.72 16.28
CA GLU A 16 14.20 12.94 16.34
C GLU A 16 13.70 13.78 15.16
N ARG A 17 14.40 14.87 14.83
CA ARG A 17 14.05 15.71 13.67
C ARG A 17 14.17 14.93 12.36
N SER A 18 15.25 14.18 12.20
CA SER A 18 15.48 13.31 11.03
C SER A 18 14.37 12.27 10.90
N PHE A 19 13.92 11.70 12.01
CA PHE A 19 12.79 10.76 12.08
C PHE A 19 11.49 11.37 11.57
N LEU A 20 11.11 12.54 12.06
CA LEU A 20 9.89 13.23 11.62
C LEU A 20 9.94 13.60 10.12
N ILE A 21 11.11 14.04 9.63
CA ILE A 21 11.29 14.37 8.21
C ILE A 21 11.20 13.11 7.34
N ALA A 22 11.82 12.01 7.76
CA ALA A 22 11.77 10.75 7.02
C ALA A 22 10.35 10.18 6.99
N LEU A 23 9.60 10.29 8.09
CA LEU A 23 8.19 9.91 8.12
C LEU A 23 7.37 10.73 7.13
N ALA A 24 7.57 12.04 7.08
CA ALA A 24 6.88 12.91 6.11
C ALA A 24 7.23 12.58 4.65
N LYS A 25 8.44 12.09 4.39
CA LYS A 25 8.93 11.71 3.04
C LYS A 25 8.74 10.23 2.69
N GLY A 26 8.36 9.39 3.66
CA GLY A 26 8.31 7.93 3.50
C GLY A 26 9.68 7.25 3.35
N GLN A 27 10.77 7.85 3.85
CA GLN A 27 12.15 7.36 3.65
C GLN A 27 12.80 6.85 4.95
N ILE A 28 12.17 5.86 5.58
CA ILE A 28 12.53 5.39 6.93
C ILE A 28 13.83 4.55 6.91
N ASP A 29 14.16 3.87 5.81
CA ASP A 29 15.32 2.98 5.71
C ASP A 29 16.65 3.70 6.00
N SER A 30 16.73 4.99 5.65
CA SER A 30 17.91 5.83 5.89
C SER A 30 18.22 6.08 7.37
N LEU A 31 17.28 5.77 8.28
CA LEU A 31 17.39 6.06 9.70
C LEU A 31 17.87 4.88 10.55
N VAL A 32 17.87 3.66 10.00
CA VAL A 32 18.26 2.44 10.74
C VAL A 32 19.66 2.59 11.35
N GLN A 33 20.63 2.97 10.52
CA GLN A 33 22.01 3.17 10.94
C GLN A 33 22.17 4.30 11.98
N PRO A 34 21.58 5.50 11.79
CA PRO A 34 21.57 6.54 12.82
C PRO A 34 21.01 6.10 14.18
N PHE A 35 19.90 5.34 14.19
CA PHE A 35 19.33 4.81 15.44
C PHE A 35 20.26 3.81 16.13
N GLU A 36 20.80 2.85 15.39
CA GLU A 36 21.74 1.86 15.94
C GLU A 36 22.96 2.53 16.56
N ASN A 37 23.58 3.47 15.84
CA ASN A 37 24.76 4.18 16.31
C ASN A 37 24.48 5.01 17.57
N LEU A 38 23.32 5.67 17.66
CA LEU A 38 22.94 6.44 18.84
C LEU A 38 22.73 5.53 20.05
N PHE A 39 21.99 4.42 19.90
CA PHE A 39 21.72 3.51 21.01
C PHE A 39 22.95 2.73 21.47
N LEU A 40 23.84 2.34 20.55
CA LEU A 40 25.13 1.75 20.90
C LEU A 40 25.99 2.73 21.71
N ARG A 41 26.11 3.98 21.25
CA ARG A 41 26.87 5.01 21.96
C ARG A 41 26.25 5.34 23.33
N ALA A 42 24.93 5.45 23.41
CA ALA A 42 24.23 5.68 24.67
C ALA A 42 24.43 4.50 25.65
N GLY A 43 24.37 3.26 25.15
CA GLY A 43 24.63 2.06 25.94
C GLY A 43 26.06 2.00 26.46
N ASP A 44 27.05 2.31 25.62
CA ASP A 44 28.46 2.34 26.00
C ASP A 44 28.77 3.45 27.02
N ALA A 45 28.20 4.63 26.84
CA ALA A 45 28.36 5.74 27.77
C ALA A 45 27.66 5.46 29.11
N SER A 46 26.50 4.78 29.09
CA SER A 46 25.80 4.35 30.31
C SER A 46 26.59 3.31 31.09
N ARG A 47 27.24 2.34 30.44
CA ARG A 47 28.07 1.32 31.12
C ARG A 47 29.29 1.91 31.81
N ARG A 48 29.79 3.05 31.31
CA ARG A 48 30.94 3.76 31.89
C ARG A 48 30.56 4.74 32.98
N ASP A 49 29.28 4.77 33.37
CA ASP A 49 28.69 5.75 34.30
C ASP A 49 28.99 7.21 33.91
N ALA A 50 29.20 7.42 32.60
CA ALA A 50 29.65 8.68 32.02
C ALA A 50 28.47 9.54 31.56
N LEU A 51 27.23 9.11 31.81
CA LEU A 51 26.03 9.83 31.36
C LEU A 51 25.34 10.56 32.52
N PRO A 52 25.19 11.88 32.42
CA PRO A 52 24.34 12.61 33.35
C PRO A 52 22.88 12.18 33.19
N SER A 53 22.15 12.19 34.31
CA SER A 53 20.74 11.75 34.38
C SER A 53 19.82 12.54 33.43
N SER A 54 20.15 13.79 33.10
CA SER A 54 19.42 14.62 32.14
C SER A 54 19.48 14.07 30.72
N THR A 55 20.66 13.77 30.20
CA THR A 55 20.85 13.25 28.84
C THR A 55 20.21 11.88 28.67
N MET A 56 20.30 11.02 29.68
CA MET A 56 19.64 9.70 29.67
C MET A 56 18.11 9.82 29.60
N LYS A 57 17.51 10.83 30.24
CA LYS A 57 16.06 11.08 30.13
C LYS A 57 15.66 11.49 28.71
N ILE A 58 16.47 12.33 28.05
CA ILE A 58 16.20 12.78 26.68
C ILE A 58 16.28 11.60 25.72
N VAL A 59 17.36 10.81 25.76
CA VAL A 59 17.52 9.61 24.92
C VAL A 59 16.35 8.64 25.12
N ARG A 60 15.94 8.41 26.38
CA ARG A 60 14.78 7.56 26.69
C ARG A 60 13.47 8.12 26.13
N SER A 61 13.28 9.44 26.24
CA SER A 61 12.08 10.11 25.71
C SER A 61 11.98 9.95 24.20
N VAL A 62 13.06 10.21 23.48
CA VAL A 62 13.13 10.04 22.02
C VAL A 62 12.85 8.58 21.64
N ALA A 63 13.48 7.62 22.33
CA ALA A 63 13.26 6.20 22.10
C ALA A 63 11.79 5.78 22.31
N ALA A 64 11.16 6.29 23.38
CA ALA A 64 9.76 6.02 23.69
C ALA A 64 8.82 6.58 22.63
N GLN A 65 9.07 7.81 22.17
CA GLN A 65 8.26 8.46 21.13
C GLN A 65 8.39 7.75 19.78
N VAL A 66 9.60 7.37 19.39
CA VAL A 66 9.84 6.58 18.17
C VAL A 66 9.13 5.23 18.28
N GLY A 67 9.26 4.53 19.42
CA GLY A 67 8.58 3.26 19.65
C GLY A 67 7.05 3.37 19.57
N ALA A 68 6.46 4.42 20.15
CA ALA A 68 5.03 4.67 20.08
C ALA A 68 4.55 4.90 18.64
N VAL A 69 5.26 5.73 17.86
CA VAL A 69 4.92 5.99 16.46
C VAL A 69 5.08 4.74 15.61
N SER A 70 6.19 4.01 15.76
CA SER A 70 6.42 2.75 15.05
C SER A 70 5.34 1.71 15.35
N SER A 71 4.94 1.57 16.62
CA SER A 71 3.86 0.65 17.01
C SER A 71 2.52 1.04 16.39
N ALA A 72 2.20 2.34 16.33
CA ALA A 72 0.98 2.81 15.72
C ALA A 72 0.96 2.53 14.20
N LEU A 73 2.09 2.74 13.51
CA LEU A 73 2.22 2.45 12.08
C LEU A 73 2.03 0.96 11.79
N VAL A 74 2.62 0.07 12.60
CA VAL A 74 2.43 -1.38 12.45
C VAL A 74 0.97 -1.78 12.66
N SER A 75 0.30 -1.21 13.67
CA SER A 75 -1.13 -1.45 13.92
C SER A 75 -2.01 -1.00 12.75
N MET A 76 -1.72 0.17 12.16
CA MET A 76 -2.43 0.66 10.98
C MET A 76 -2.22 -0.24 9.75
N ASP A 77 -1.01 -0.75 9.54
CA ASP A 77 -0.72 -1.64 8.41
C ASP A 77 -1.40 -3.01 8.57
N MET A 78 -1.46 -3.53 9.81
CA MET A 78 -2.26 -4.73 10.13
C MET A 78 -3.74 -4.51 9.82
N ALA A 79 -4.35 -3.44 10.35
CA ALA A 79 -5.75 -3.13 10.11
C ALA A 79 -6.05 -2.94 8.61
N ARG A 80 -5.15 -2.29 7.88
CA ARG A 80 -5.24 -2.17 6.41
C ARG A 80 -5.24 -3.54 5.74
N SER A 81 -4.34 -4.43 6.15
CA SER A 81 -4.24 -5.78 5.59
C SER A 81 -5.51 -6.59 5.83
N GLU A 82 -6.08 -6.50 7.04
CA GLU A 82 -7.36 -7.13 7.38
C GLU A 82 -8.51 -6.62 6.50
N ILE A 83 -8.62 -5.30 6.31
CA ILE A 83 -9.63 -4.69 5.43
C ILE A 83 -9.47 -5.19 3.99
N VAL A 84 -8.24 -5.29 3.49
CA VAL A 84 -7.97 -5.79 2.13
C VAL A 84 -8.42 -7.24 1.98
N GLU A 85 -8.12 -8.09 2.96
CA GLU A 85 -8.54 -9.49 2.93
C GLU A 85 -10.07 -9.63 3.05
N GLU A 86 -10.71 -8.84 3.91
CA GLU A 86 -12.17 -8.83 4.03
C GLU A 86 -12.84 -8.35 2.73
N ALA A 87 -12.32 -7.28 2.12
CA ALA A 87 -12.82 -6.79 0.83
C ALA A 87 -12.68 -7.84 -0.28
N ARG A 88 -11.55 -8.57 -0.32
CA ARG A 88 -11.33 -9.69 -1.25
C ARG A 88 -12.32 -10.82 -1.02
N ALA A 89 -12.51 -11.23 0.24
CA ALA A 89 -13.47 -12.27 0.61
C ALA A 89 -14.91 -11.87 0.25
N HIS A 90 -15.26 -10.61 0.50
CA HIS A 90 -16.57 -10.05 0.15
C HIS A 90 -16.77 -10.03 -1.36
N ALA A 91 -15.80 -9.55 -2.14
CA ALA A 91 -15.87 -9.53 -3.60
C ALA A 91 -16.01 -10.95 -4.18
N ALA A 92 -15.24 -11.92 -3.66
CA ALA A 92 -15.34 -13.32 -4.08
C ALA A 92 -16.73 -13.91 -3.76
N ARG A 93 -17.30 -13.58 -2.60
CA ARG A 93 -18.67 -14.01 -2.24
C ARG A 93 -19.72 -13.37 -3.14
N CYS A 94 -19.60 -12.08 -3.43
CA CYS A 94 -20.49 -11.40 -4.36
C CYS A 94 -20.42 -12.03 -5.76
N LEU A 95 -19.23 -12.27 -6.30
CA LEU A 95 -19.08 -12.93 -7.61
C LEU A 95 -19.67 -14.35 -7.65
N ARG A 96 -19.63 -15.10 -6.53
CA ARG A 96 -20.27 -16.42 -6.43
C ARG A 96 -21.80 -16.34 -6.33
N ASN A 97 -22.32 -15.33 -5.61
CA ASN A 97 -23.74 -15.18 -5.31
C ASN A 97 -24.49 -14.34 -6.35
N THR A 98 -23.78 -13.53 -7.13
CA THR A 98 -24.31 -12.92 -8.33
C THR A 98 -24.46 -14.06 -9.32
N PRO A 99 -25.70 -14.48 -9.68
CA PRO A 99 -25.83 -15.31 -10.85
C PRO A 99 -25.19 -14.50 -11.97
N LEU A 100 -24.13 -15.04 -12.56
CA LEU A 100 -23.75 -14.65 -13.91
C LEU A 100 -25.02 -14.88 -14.72
N ALA A 101 -25.84 -13.84 -14.84
CA ALA A 101 -26.48 -13.54 -16.09
C ALA A 101 -25.31 -13.32 -17.05
N LEU A 102 -24.65 -14.43 -17.45
CA LEU A 102 -24.47 -14.72 -18.84
C LEU A 102 -25.79 -14.28 -19.43
N ALA A 103 -25.78 -13.09 -20.02
CA ALA A 103 -26.79 -12.75 -20.98
C ALA A 103 -26.79 -13.97 -21.89
N SER A 104 -27.75 -14.88 -21.67
CA SER A 104 -28.34 -15.60 -22.78
C SER A 104 -28.49 -14.51 -23.81
N PRO A 105 -27.91 -14.61 -25.01
CA PRO A 105 -28.39 -13.79 -26.09
C PRO A 105 -29.88 -14.10 -26.11
N SER A 106 -30.67 -13.24 -25.49
CA SER A 106 -32.11 -13.22 -25.60
C SER A 106 -32.28 -13.20 -27.09
N GLN A 107 -32.72 -14.34 -27.65
CA GLN A 107 -32.91 -14.47 -29.08
C GLN A 107 -33.62 -13.19 -29.49
N PRO A 108 -33.03 -12.41 -30.42
CA PRO A 108 -33.63 -11.15 -30.79
C PRO A 108 -35.06 -11.47 -31.18
N SER A 109 -35.97 -10.84 -30.43
CA SER A 109 -37.36 -10.69 -30.81
C SER A 109 -37.41 -10.49 -32.30
N THR A 110 -38.17 -11.35 -32.96
CA THR A 110 -38.63 -11.18 -34.32
C THR A 110 -38.84 -9.69 -34.61
N ASP A 111 -38.24 -9.25 -35.71
CA ASP A 111 -38.61 -8.06 -36.49
C ASP A 111 -37.71 -6.83 -36.41
N ASP A 112 -36.56 -6.90 -37.09
CA ASP A 112 -36.09 -5.78 -37.93
C ASP A 112 -35.45 -6.28 -39.25
N SER A 113 -35.82 -7.50 -39.67
CA SER A 113 -35.38 -8.07 -40.96
C SER A 113 -36.22 -7.58 -42.15
N ALA A 114 -37.34 -6.88 -41.89
CA ALA A 114 -38.18 -6.30 -42.92
C ALA A 114 -37.60 -5.01 -43.51
N SER A 115 -36.82 -4.24 -42.73
CA SER A 115 -36.23 -2.96 -43.16
C SER A 115 -35.15 -3.10 -44.24
N PHE A 116 -34.42 -4.22 -44.24
CA PHE A 116 -33.35 -4.51 -45.21
C PHE A 116 -33.71 -5.56 -46.26
N ALA A 117 -34.97 -6.03 -46.31
CA ALA A 117 -35.40 -7.09 -47.22
C ALA A 117 -35.09 -6.85 -48.72
N PRO A 118 -35.22 -5.62 -49.26
CA PRO A 118 -34.89 -5.37 -50.67
C PRO A 118 -33.41 -5.54 -50.99
N TYR A 119 -32.52 -5.05 -50.11
CA TYR A 119 -31.07 -5.13 -50.30
C TYR A 119 -30.52 -6.52 -49.98
N ARG A 120 -31.16 -7.25 -49.06
CA ARG A 120 -30.78 -8.61 -48.71
C ARG A 120 -30.85 -9.55 -49.91
N ARG A 121 -31.91 -9.46 -50.73
CA ARG A 121 -32.07 -10.36 -51.88
C ARG A 121 -31.01 -10.07 -52.95
N TRP A 122 -30.78 -8.80 -53.26
CA TRP A 122 -29.70 -8.39 -54.16
C TRP A 122 -28.33 -8.87 -53.69
N PHE A 123 -28.03 -8.79 -52.39
CA PHE A 123 -26.74 -9.22 -51.85
C PHE A 123 -26.54 -10.74 -51.93
N LEU A 124 -27.59 -11.54 -51.67
CA LEU A 124 -27.56 -13.00 -51.85
C LEU A 124 -27.39 -13.41 -53.32
N ASP A 125 -28.00 -12.67 -54.25
CA ASP A 125 -27.94 -12.96 -55.68
C ASP A 125 -26.58 -12.57 -56.30
N ASN A 126 -25.81 -11.69 -55.65
CA ASN A 126 -24.56 -11.13 -56.19
C ASN A 126 -23.30 -11.60 -55.43
N PHE A 127 -23.42 -12.24 -54.27
CA PHE A 127 -22.26 -12.73 -53.50
C PHE A 127 -22.42 -14.20 -53.10
N SER A 128 -21.40 -15.01 -53.44
CA SER A 128 -21.38 -16.46 -53.20
C SER A 128 -21.22 -16.84 -51.73
N ASN A 129 -20.74 -15.91 -50.88
CA ASN A 129 -20.54 -16.13 -49.46
C ASN A 129 -20.93 -14.88 -48.63
N PRO A 130 -22.24 -14.63 -48.46
CA PRO A 130 -22.75 -13.38 -47.88
C PRO A 130 -22.58 -13.28 -46.36
N TYR A 131 -22.27 -14.39 -45.69
CA TYR A 131 -21.92 -14.42 -44.29
C TYR A 131 -20.69 -15.30 -44.13
N PRO A 132 -19.53 -14.77 -43.73
CA PRO A 132 -18.37 -15.60 -43.44
C PRO A 132 -18.75 -16.52 -42.26
N SER A 133 -18.87 -17.82 -42.52
CA SER A 133 -18.88 -18.82 -41.46
C SER A 133 -17.58 -18.69 -40.68
N ALA A 134 -17.67 -18.41 -39.39
CA ALA A 134 -16.53 -18.31 -38.49
C ALA A 134 -15.91 -19.70 -38.29
N SER A 135 -15.09 -20.16 -39.24
CA SER A 135 -14.22 -21.33 -39.12
C SER A 135 -13.13 -21.25 -40.20
N ASP A 136 -11.94 -20.78 -39.83
CA ASP A 136 -10.76 -21.64 -39.63
C ASP A 136 -9.73 -20.92 -38.76
#